data_AF-A0A4Q4QYL5-F1
#
_entry.id   AF-A0A4Q4QYL5-F1
#
_cell.length_a   1.000
_cell.length_b   1.000
_cell.length_c   1.000
_cell.angle_alpha   90.00
_cell.angle_beta   90.00
_cell.angle_gamma   90.00
#
_symmetry.space_group_name_H-M   'P 1'
#
loop_
_entity.id
_entity.type
_entity.pdbx_description
1 polymer ?
#
loop_
_entity_poly.entity_id
_entity_poly.type
_entity_poly.pdbx_seq_one_letter_code
_entity_poly.pdbx_strand_id
1 'polypeptide(L)'
;MTLHELRLFHSPGSCSTAAHVLLEESGLPFSTEVINVMQGFPAEFLHLNPKGRIPFLHMDGETITEMPAIMTAIAQLVPDKKFLGSTNLDIVRSYEWFNFLAGDLHAQGYFTFFRPHYFIDDETVHDEIREKGRGKIERCYTIIEEKLKDVHAVGNAFSAVDAYLLPFYRWGTANEFAMKVKYPKYTKLVENLAGMESVRAVCEVEGIDPMFGRRPQL
;
A
#
# COMPACT_ATOMS: atom_id res chain seq x y z
N MET A 1 -6.77 2.53 -27.53
CA MET A 1 -6.67 1.90 -26.21
C MET A 1 -7.92 1.08 -26.00
N THR A 2 -7.77 -0.19 -25.63
CA THR A 2 -8.91 -1.01 -25.21
C THR A 2 -9.44 -0.42 -23.90
N LEU A 3 -10.75 -0.20 -23.83
CA LEU A 3 -11.38 0.23 -22.58
C LEU A 3 -11.53 -0.99 -21.69
N HIS A 4 -10.93 -0.93 -20.50
CA HIS A 4 -11.06 -1.95 -19.47
C HIS A 4 -12.09 -1.50 -18.44
N GLU A 5 -12.95 -2.41 -17.99
CA GLU A 5 -13.82 -2.14 -16.85
C GLU A 5 -13.00 -2.32 -15.57
N LEU A 6 -12.68 -1.21 -14.90
CA LEU A 6 -11.88 -1.22 -13.68
C LEU A 6 -12.71 -0.72 -12.48
N ARG A 7 -12.81 -1.55 -11.43
CA ARG A 7 -13.38 -1.17 -10.15
C ARG A 7 -12.48 -1.59 -9.00
N LEU A 8 -12.00 -0.60 -8.24
CA LEU A 8 -11.16 -0.82 -7.08
C LEU A 8 -12.00 -0.89 -5.80
N PHE A 9 -11.96 -2.02 -5.11
CA PHE A 9 -12.55 -2.17 -3.77
C PHE A 9 -11.47 -1.84 -2.73
N HIS A 10 -11.65 -0.74 -2.00
CA HIS A 10 -10.62 -0.15 -1.17
C HIS A 10 -11.15 0.32 0.18
N SER A 11 -10.23 0.61 1.11
CA SER A 11 -10.57 1.26 2.37
C SER A 11 -9.66 2.46 2.57
N PRO A 12 -10.21 3.68 2.74
CA PRO A 12 -9.45 4.90 2.92
C PRO A 12 -8.31 4.80 3.94
N GLY A 13 -7.12 5.18 3.51
CA GLY A 13 -5.90 5.15 4.32
C GLY A 13 -5.39 3.75 4.70
N SER A 14 -5.92 2.70 4.08
CA SER A 14 -5.35 1.36 4.16
C SER A 14 -4.25 1.14 3.10
N CYS A 15 -3.73 -0.08 2.97
CA CYS A 15 -2.73 -0.40 1.94
C CYS A 15 -3.28 -0.20 0.52
N SER A 16 -4.60 -0.21 0.35
CA SER A 16 -5.28 0.04 -0.92
C SER A 16 -5.08 1.44 -1.48
N THR A 17 -4.73 2.42 -0.64
CA THR A 17 -4.36 3.78 -1.08
C THR A 17 -3.29 3.72 -2.17
N ALA A 18 -2.37 2.76 -2.09
CA ALA A 18 -1.33 2.57 -3.09
C ALA A 18 -1.88 2.22 -4.47
N ALA A 19 -2.86 1.30 -4.54
CA ALA A 19 -3.48 0.91 -5.81
C ALA A 19 -4.32 2.08 -6.38
N HIS A 20 -4.98 2.83 -5.50
CA HIS A 20 -5.75 4.02 -5.89
C HIS A 20 -4.85 5.10 -6.51
N VAL A 21 -3.70 5.40 -5.86
CA VAL A 21 -2.68 6.31 -6.42
C VAL A 21 -2.16 5.82 -7.76
N LEU A 22 -1.88 4.52 -7.91
CA LEU A 22 -1.35 3.98 -9.16
C LEU A 22 -2.39 4.03 -10.30
N LEU A 23 -3.68 3.80 -10.00
CA LEU A 23 -4.78 3.96 -10.95
C LEU A 23 -4.92 5.42 -11.37
N GLU A 24 -4.87 6.37 -10.43
CA GLU A 24 -4.93 7.80 -10.73
C GLU A 24 -3.76 8.22 -11.65
N GLU A 25 -2.53 7.81 -11.31
CA GLU A 25 -1.33 8.12 -12.10
C GLU A 25 -1.34 7.45 -13.50
N SER A 26 -2.05 6.32 -13.64
CA SER A 26 -2.19 5.62 -14.91
C SER A 26 -3.00 6.42 -15.94
N GLY A 27 -3.92 7.28 -15.49
CA GLY A 27 -4.89 7.98 -16.33
C GLY A 27 -5.96 7.07 -16.94
N LEU A 28 -6.07 5.82 -16.48
CA LEU A 28 -7.15 4.91 -16.89
C LEU A 28 -8.47 5.34 -16.23
N PRO A 29 -9.62 5.23 -16.92
CA PRO A 29 -10.90 5.37 -16.26
C PRO A 29 -11.15 4.19 -15.31
N PHE A 30 -11.55 4.48 -14.07
CA PHE A 30 -11.91 3.47 -13.08
C PHE A 30 -13.01 3.99 -12.15
N SER A 31 -13.62 3.08 -11.41
CA SER A 31 -14.54 3.38 -10.31
C SER A 31 -14.00 2.82 -8.99
N THR A 32 -14.52 3.30 -7.87
CA THR A 32 -14.16 2.79 -6.54
C THR A 32 -15.37 2.28 -5.78
N GLU A 33 -15.13 1.32 -4.89
CA GLU A 33 -16.06 0.88 -3.87
C GLU A 33 -15.38 0.93 -2.50
N VAL A 34 -15.96 1.68 -1.57
CA VAL A 34 -15.41 1.83 -0.22
C VAL A 34 -15.91 0.71 0.68
N ILE A 35 -14.98 -0.08 1.22
CA ILE A 35 -15.24 -1.10 2.22
C ILE A 35 -14.71 -0.62 3.57
N ASN A 36 -15.60 -0.50 4.56
CA ASN A 36 -15.21 -0.19 5.93
C ASN A 36 -14.71 -1.46 6.64
N VAL A 37 -13.40 -1.70 6.59
CA VAL A 37 -12.78 -2.88 7.23
C VAL A 37 -12.94 -2.92 8.76
N MET A 38 -13.31 -1.81 9.40
CA MET A 38 -13.58 -1.78 10.84
C MET A 38 -14.93 -2.44 11.19
N GLN A 39 -15.87 -2.47 10.24
CA GLN A 39 -17.16 -3.14 10.38
C GLN A 39 -17.14 -4.59 9.86
N GLY A 40 -15.98 -5.07 9.43
CA GLY A 40 -15.81 -6.38 8.80
C GLY A 40 -15.92 -6.33 7.27
N PHE A 41 -15.68 -7.47 6.63
CA PHE A 41 -15.79 -7.57 5.18
C PHE A 41 -17.26 -7.88 4.80
N PRO A 42 -17.89 -7.11 3.90
CA PRO A 42 -19.29 -7.29 3.54
C PRO A 42 -19.53 -8.66 2.87
N ALA A 43 -20.53 -9.40 3.34
CA ALA A 43 -20.82 -10.75 2.88
C ALA A 43 -21.20 -10.80 1.40
N GLU A 44 -21.85 -9.74 0.90
CA GLU A 44 -22.22 -9.58 -0.50
C GLU A 44 -21.00 -9.57 -1.44
N PHE A 45 -19.79 -9.28 -0.97
CA PHE A 45 -18.58 -9.28 -1.81
C PHE A 45 -17.75 -10.57 -1.69
N LEU A 46 -18.14 -11.52 -0.83
CA LEU A 46 -17.39 -12.78 -0.66
C LEU A 46 -17.39 -13.65 -1.92
N HIS A 47 -18.41 -13.53 -2.75
CA HIS A 47 -18.45 -14.23 -4.04
C HIS A 47 -17.41 -13.70 -5.04
N LEU A 48 -16.98 -12.43 -4.90
CA LEU A 48 -15.90 -11.84 -5.69
C LEU A 48 -14.53 -12.16 -5.08
N ASN A 49 -14.41 -11.99 -3.75
CA ASN A 49 -13.18 -12.26 -3.02
C ASN A 49 -13.44 -13.12 -1.77
N PRO A 50 -13.31 -14.46 -1.87
CA PRO A 50 -13.56 -15.36 -0.74
C PRO A 50 -12.53 -15.19 0.39
N LYS A 51 -11.41 -14.50 0.17
CA LYS A 51 -10.43 -14.18 1.22
C LYS A 51 -10.90 -13.08 2.17
N GLY A 52 -12.00 -12.38 1.86
CA GLY A 52 -12.60 -11.37 2.75
C GLY A 52 -11.66 -10.21 3.09
N ARG A 53 -10.83 -9.78 2.13
CA ARG A 53 -9.78 -8.76 2.36
C ARG A 53 -9.77 -7.71 1.27
N ILE A 54 -9.31 -6.51 1.63
CA ILE A 54 -9.02 -5.43 0.68
C ILE A 54 -7.51 -5.23 0.52
N PRO A 55 -7.08 -4.58 -0.57
CA PRO A 55 -7.88 -4.32 -1.78
C PRO A 55 -8.08 -5.56 -2.64
N PHE A 56 -9.05 -5.43 -3.55
CA PHE A 56 -9.10 -6.22 -4.78
C PHE A 56 -9.54 -5.35 -5.94
N LEU A 57 -9.05 -5.68 -7.14
CA LEU A 57 -9.37 -5.00 -8.39
C LEU A 57 -10.26 -5.91 -9.21
N HIS A 58 -11.45 -5.45 -9.56
CA HIS A 58 -12.26 -6.08 -10.58
C HIS A 58 -11.85 -5.52 -11.96
N MET A 59 -11.48 -6.41 -12.87
CA MET A 59 -10.97 -6.09 -14.20
C MET A 59 -11.63 -7.02 -15.23
N ASP A 60 -12.50 -6.47 -16.08
CA ASP A 60 -13.18 -7.19 -17.17
C ASP A 60 -13.86 -8.50 -16.75
N GLY A 61 -14.59 -8.49 -15.63
CA GLY A 61 -15.27 -9.68 -15.10
C GLY A 61 -14.38 -10.57 -14.21
N GLU A 62 -13.08 -10.33 -14.15
CA GLU A 62 -12.13 -11.07 -13.33
C GLU A 62 -11.77 -10.31 -12.05
N THR A 63 -11.47 -11.05 -10.97
CA THR A 63 -11.07 -10.44 -9.68
C THR A 63 -9.60 -10.71 -9.38
N ILE A 64 -8.81 -9.63 -9.35
CA ILE A 64 -7.39 -9.66 -9.00
C ILE A 64 -7.23 -9.28 -7.53
N THR A 65 -6.55 -10.14 -6.80
CA THR A 65 -6.26 -9.97 -5.37
C THR A 65 -4.75 -10.02 -5.15
N GLU A 66 -4.31 -9.58 -3.96
CA GLU A 66 -2.90 -9.35 -3.61
C GLU A 66 -2.32 -8.08 -4.24
N MET A 67 -1.81 -7.19 -3.39
CA MET A 67 -1.24 -5.91 -3.83
C MET A 67 -0.19 -6.04 -4.95
N PRO A 68 0.79 -6.97 -4.88
CA PRO A 68 1.75 -7.14 -5.98
C PRO A 68 1.09 -7.44 -7.33
N ALA A 69 0.07 -8.30 -7.35
CA ALA A 69 -0.64 -8.65 -8.57
C ALA A 69 -1.48 -7.48 -9.10
N ILE A 70 -2.17 -6.76 -8.20
CA ILE A 70 -2.94 -5.56 -8.54
C ILE A 70 -2.03 -4.50 -9.17
N MET A 71 -0.87 -4.21 -8.55
CA MET A 71 0.09 -3.24 -9.11
C MET A 71 0.61 -3.66 -10.47
N THR A 72 0.94 -4.94 -10.64
CA THR A 72 1.39 -5.49 -11.92
C THR A 72 0.31 -5.35 -12.99
N ALA A 73 -0.94 -5.67 -12.67
CA ALA A 73 -2.06 -5.56 -13.62
C ALA A 73 -2.22 -4.13 -14.11
N ILE A 74 -2.27 -3.14 -13.19
CA ILE A 74 -2.36 -1.72 -13.55
C ILE A 74 -1.19 -1.31 -14.44
N ALA A 75 0.05 -1.70 -14.07
CA ALA A 75 1.24 -1.37 -14.86
C ALA A 75 1.23 -1.98 -16.27
N GLN A 76 0.67 -3.17 -16.44
CA GLN A 76 0.57 -3.84 -17.74
C GLN A 76 -0.45 -3.18 -18.67
N LEU A 77 -1.46 -2.47 -18.14
CA LEU A 77 -2.41 -1.70 -18.94
C LEU A 77 -1.81 -0.42 -19.51
N VAL A 78 -0.73 0.10 -18.89
CA VAL A 78 -0.04 1.33 -19.31
C VAL A 78 1.49 1.12 -19.41
N PRO A 79 1.98 0.25 -20.31
CA PRO A 79 3.40 -0.12 -20.37
C PRO A 79 4.33 1.08 -20.61
N ASP A 80 3.85 2.11 -21.33
CA ASP A 80 4.61 3.34 -21.61
C ASP A 80 4.93 4.15 -20.35
N LYS A 81 4.12 4.02 -19.28
CA LYS A 81 4.35 4.66 -17.98
C LYS A 81 5.47 4.01 -17.18
N LYS A 82 5.87 2.78 -17.55
CA LYS A 82 6.99 2.04 -16.93
C LYS A 82 6.92 1.98 -15.40
N PHE A 83 5.72 1.76 -14.84
CA PHE A 83 5.52 1.71 -13.38
C PHE A 83 6.29 0.61 -12.65
N LEU A 84 6.74 -0.44 -13.36
CA LEU A 84 7.63 -1.47 -12.79
C LEU A 84 9.12 -1.20 -13.03
N GLY A 85 9.45 -0.10 -13.71
CA GLY A 85 10.81 0.30 -14.06
C GLY A 85 11.12 0.28 -15.56
N SER A 86 12.29 0.79 -15.93
CA SER A 86 12.69 0.98 -17.33
C SER A 86 13.55 -0.15 -17.90
N THR A 87 14.10 -1.01 -17.04
CA THR A 87 14.93 -2.15 -17.42
C THR A 87 14.37 -3.45 -16.87
N ASN A 88 14.78 -4.59 -17.45
CA ASN A 88 14.41 -5.91 -16.92
C ASN A 88 14.85 -6.07 -15.46
N LEU A 89 16.00 -5.49 -15.09
CA LEU A 89 16.47 -5.54 -13.71
C LEU A 89 15.57 -4.70 -12.79
N ASP A 90 15.11 -3.53 -13.23
CA ASP A 90 14.17 -2.71 -12.44
C ASP A 90 12.86 -3.44 -12.18
N ILE A 91 12.33 -4.16 -13.17
CA ILE A 91 11.12 -4.98 -13.02
C ILE A 91 11.35 -6.04 -11.92
N VAL A 92 12.50 -6.73 -11.95
CA VAL A 92 12.87 -7.68 -10.89
C VAL A 92 12.98 -6.98 -9.53
N ARG A 93 13.59 -5.78 -9.46
CA ARG A 93 13.68 -5.00 -8.20
C ARG A 93 12.31 -4.57 -7.69
N SER A 94 11.35 -4.26 -8.57
CA SER A 94 9.97 -3.98 -8.20
C SER A 94 9.32 -5.20 -7.54
N TYR A 95 9.49 -6.39 -8.12
CA TYR A 95 8.99 -7.63 -7.50
C TYR A 95 9.66 -7.96 -6.17
N GLU A 96 10.98 -7.73 -6.02
CA GLU A 96 11.64 -7.88 -4.72
C GLU A 96 11.04 -6.96 -3.67
N TRP A 97 10.81 -5.69 -4.03
CA TRP A 97 10.13 -4.73 -3.17
C TRP A 97 8.72 -5.18 -2.81
N PHE A 98 7.93 -5.59 -3.80
CA PHE A 98 6.55 -6.04 -3.58
C PHE A 98 6.47 -7.22 -2.61
N ASN A 99 7.32 -8.23 -2.78
CA ASN A 99 7.34 -9.40 -1.90
C ASN A 99 7.81 -9.03 -0.48
N PHE A 100 8.83 -8.18 -0.35
CA PHE A 100 9.28 -7.68 0.95
C PHE A 100 8.19 -6.88 1.67
N LEU A 101 7.55 -5.94 0.97
CA LEU A 101 6.52 -5.09 1.57
C LEU A 101 5.27 -5.89 1.95
N ALA A 102 4.81 -6.79 1.07
CA ALA A 102 3.64 -7.62 1.33
C ALA A 102 3.91 -8.66 2.44
N GLY A 103 5.02 -9.40 2.34
CA GLY A 103 5.31 -10.53 3.23
C GLY A 103 5.93 -10.15 4.56
N ASP A 104 6.93 -9.26 4.56
CA ASP A 104 7.67 -8.94 5.78
C ASP A 104 7.08 -7.73 6.50
N LEU A 105 6.95 -6.59 5.83
CA LEU A 105 6.48 -5.38 6.49
C LEU A 105 4.99 -5.48 6.84
N HIS A 106 4.16 -5.83 5.85
CA HIS A 106 2.71 -5.85 6.04
C HIS A 106 2.25 -7.11 6.79
N ALA A 107 2.51 -8.31 6.26
CA ALA A 107 1.98 -9.55 6.82
C ALA A 107 2.69 -10.02 8.10
N GLN A 108 3.99 -9.80 8.27
CA GLN A 108 4.67 -10.17 9.54
C GLN A 108 4.77 -8.99 10.52
N GLY A 109 4.98 -7.77 10.04
CA GLY A 109 5.09 -6.59 10.90
C GLY A 109 3.72 -6.07 11.34
N TYR A 110 3.01 -5.44 10.41
CA TYR A 110 1.76 -4.74 10.71
C TYR A 110 0.60 -5.65 11.10
N PHE A 111 0.49 -6.84 10.52
CA PHE A 111 -0.52 -7.80 10.95
C PHE A 111 -0.31 -8.17 12.42
N THR A 112 0.90 -8.56 12.81
CA THR A 112 1.26 -8.85 14.21
C THR A 112 0.98 -7.66 15.12
N PHE A 113 1.34 -6.45 14.68
CA PHE A 113 1.14 -5.22 15.44
C PHE A 113 -0.34 -4.83 15.62
N PHE A 114 -1.16 -4.94 14.56
CA PHE A 114 -2.55 -4.49 14.59
C PHE A 114 -3.57 -5.58 14.94
N ARG A 115 -3.17 -6.85 14.94
CA ARG A 115 -4.06 -8.01 15.09
C ARG A 115 -3.54 -9.05 16.09
N PRO A 116 -3.19 -8.65 17.34
CA PRO A 116 -2.68 -9.61 18.33
C PRO A 116 -3.68 -10.74 18.65
N HIS A 117 -4.99 -10.46 18.57
CA HIS A 117 -6.07 -11.45 18.74
C HIS A 117 -6.08 -12.58 17.70
N TYR A 118 -5.38 -12.46 16.56
CA TYR A 118 -5.24 -13.57 15.62
C TYR A 118 -4.22 -14.63 16.08
N PHE A 119 -3.37 -14.30 17.05
CA PHE A 119 -2.33 -15.19 17.54
C PHE A 119 -2.74 -15.89 18.84
N ILE A 120 -3.44 -15.18 19.72
CA ILE A 120 -3.89 -15.71 21.00
C ILE A 120 -5.10 -14.92 21.52
N ASP A 121 -6.06 -15.64 22.12
CA ASP A 121 -7.28 -15.04 22.67
C ASP A 121 -7.03 -14.31 24.01
N ASP A 122 -5.98 -14.68 24.74
CA ASP A 122 -5.60 -14.05 26.00
C ASP A 122 -5.12 -12.61 25.78
N GLU A 123 -5.98 -11.64 26.11
CA GLU A 123 -5.69 -10.21 25.96
C GLU A 123 -4.50 -9.75 26.81
N THR A 124 -4.15 -10.47 27.89
CA THR A 124 -3.07 -10.06 28.80
C THR A 124 -1.69 -10.09 28.15
N VAL A 125 -1.52 -10.85 27.06
CA VAL A 125 -0.26 -10.94 26.30
C VAL A 125 -0.27 -10.15 24.99
N HIS A 126 -1.38 -9.47 24.66
CA HIS A 126 -1.50 -8.75 23.38
C HIS A 126 -0.45 -7.65 23.22
N ASP A 127 -0.09 -6.96 24.30
CA ASP A 127 0.94 -5.92 24.26
C ASP A 127 2.33 -6.48 23.90
N GLU A 128 2.68 -7.67 24.41
CA GLU A 128 3.93 -8.34 24.04
C GLU A 128 3.96 -8.70 22.55
N ILE A 129 2.83 -9.15 22.01
CA ILE A 129 2.69 -9.45 20.57
C ILE A 129 2.82 -8.17 19.75
N ARG A 130 2.17 -7.07 20.17
CA ARG A 130 2.34 -5.78 19.49
C ARG A 130 3.81 -5.37 19.49
N GLU A 131 4.53 -5.55 20.59
CA GLU A 131 5.94 -5.18 20.67
C GLU A 131 6.81 -6.02 19.70
N LYS A 132 6.52 -7.31 19.52
CA LYS A 132 7.18 -8.13 18.48
C LYS A 132 6.90 -7.59 17.07
N GLY A 133 5.65 -7.21 16.79
CA GLY A 133 5.25 -6.57 15.54
C GLY A 133 5.99 -5.25 15.32
N ARG A 134 6.06 -4.40 16.35
CA ARG A 134 6.80 -3.13 16.35
C ARG A 134 8.28 -3.34 16.00
N GLY A 135 8.95 -4.28 16.67
CA GLY A 135 10.35 -4.59 16.36
C GLY A 135 10.58 -5.12 14.94
N LYS A 136 9.62 -5.87 14.37
CA LYS A 136 9.68 -6.27 12.94
C LYS A 136 9.52 -5.06 12.01
N ILE A 137 8.57 -4.17 12.29
CA ILE A 137 8.33 -2.95 11.50
C ILE A 137 9.57 -2.06 11.52
N GLU A 138 10.17 -1.81 12.68
CA GLU A 138 11.40 -1.00 12.79
C GLU A 138 12.55 -1.58 11.96
N ARG A 139 12.76 -2.90 12.00
CA ARG A 139 13.75 -3.56 11.14
C ARG A 139 13.46 -3.36 9.67
N CYS A 140 12.22 -3.51 9.24
CA CYS A 140 11.82 -3.30 7.85
C CYS A 140 12.02 -1.83 7.42
N TYR A 141 11.72 -0.86 8.29
CA TYR A 141 11.98 0.55 8.01
C TYR A 141 13.46 0.88 7.90
N THR A 142 14.31 0.30 8.76
CA THR A 142 15.77 0.44 8.61
C THR A 142 16.24 -0.10 7.26
N ILE A 143 15.74 -1.28 6.84
CA ILE A 143 16.05 -1.83 5.50
C ILE A 143 15.56 -0.91 4.38
N ILE A 144 14.36 -0.32 4.50
CA ILE A 144 13.84 0.64 3.52
C ILE A 144 14.79 1.85 3.42
N GLU A 145 15.15 2.45 4.55
CA GLU A 145 16.04 3.60 4.63
C GLU A 145 17.44 3.30 4.06
N GLU A 146 17.97 2.10 4.28
CA GLU A 146 19.25 1.68 3.71
C GLU A 146 19.17 1.45 2.20
N LYS A 147 18.07 0.83 1.72
CA LYS A 147 17.87 0.48 0.31
C LYS A 147 17.56 1.69 -0.57
N LEU A 148 16.88 2.71 -0.02
CA LEU A 148 16.61 3.95 -0.72
C LEU A 148 17.91 4.72 -0.98
N LYS A 149 18.07 5.17 -2.22
CA LYS A 149 19.20 5.99 -2.67
C LYS A 149 18.80 7.43 -2.98
N ASP A 150 17.57 7.64 -3.43
CA ASP A 150 16.98 8.95 -3.70
C ASP A 150 15.45 8.89 -3.49
N VAL A 151 14.70 9.80 -4.13
CA VAL A 151 13.24 9.95 -4.03
C VAL A 151 12.42 8.88 -4.76
N HIS A 152 13.06 7.93 -5.44
CA HIS A 152 12.42 6.80 -6.12
C HIS A 152 13.03 5.47 -5.65
N ALA A 153 12.16 4.49 -5.36
CA ALA A 153 12.55 3.18 -4.84
C ALA A 153 13.10 2.24 -5.92
N VAL A 154 12.69 2.44 -7.18
CA VAL A 154 13.13 1.68 -8.34
C VAL A 154 13.46 2.63 -9.49
N GLY A 155 14.63 2.46 -10.11
CA GLY A 155 15.08 3.35 -11.17
C GLY A 155 15.22 4.80 -10.70
N ASN A 156 14.88 5.74 -11.60
CA ASN A 156 15.00 7.18 -11.38
C ASN A 156 13.69 7.94 -11.65
N ALA A 157 12.54 7.25 -11.60
CA ALA A 157 11.22 7.83 -11.85
C ALA A 157 10.17 7.16 -10.97
N PHE A 158 8.97 7.75 -10.90
CA PHE A 158 7.86 7.19 -10.14
C PHE A 158 7.56 5.74 -10.56
N SER A 159 7.38 4.89 -9.56
CA SER A 159 7.11 3.48 -9.70
C SER A 159 5.95 3.05 -8.81
N ALA A 160 5.35 1.91 -9.13
CA ALA A 160 4.33 1.28 -8.30
C ALA A 160 4.85 0.93 -6.89
N VAL A 161 6.17 0.79 -6.71
CA VAL A 161 6.79 0.59 -5.38
C VAL A 161 6.68 1.86 -4.55
N ASP A 162 6.87 3.04 -5.14
CA ASP A 162 6.75 4.32 -4.42
C ASP A 162 5.33 4.49 -3.89
N ALA A 163 4.33 4.22 -4.73
CA ALA A 163 2.93 4.20 -4.32
C ALA A 163 2.66 3.20 -3.19
N TYR A 164 3.30 2.02 -3.22
CA TYR A 164 3.11 0.99 -2.18
C TYR A 164 3.78 1.32 -0.85
N LEU A 165 4.88 2.09 -0.88
CA LEU A 165 5.54 2.58 0.32
C LEU A 165 4.68 3.64 1.05
N LEU A 166 3.99 4.52 0.33
CA LEU A 166 3.16 5.60 0.90
C LEU A 166 2.29 5.19 2.11
N PRO A 167 1.38 4.20 2.03
CA PRO A 167 0.53 3.84 3.17
C PRO A 167 1.33 3.35 4.38
N PHE A 168 2.46 2.67 4.17
CA PHE A 168 3.28 2.20 5.29
C PHE A 168 4.02 3.34 5.97
N TYR A 169 4.46 4.38 5.24
CA TYR A 169 5.02 5.57 5.89
C TYR A 169 3.97 6.27 6.75
N ARG A 170 2.76 6.45 6.21
CA ARG A 170 1.63 7.04 6.92
C ARG A 170 1.31 6.26 8.20
N TRP A 171 1.23 4.94 8.13
CA TRP A 171 1.02 4.13 9.34
C TRP A 171 2.17 4.27 10.33
N GLY A 172 3.40 4.43 9.87
CA GLY A 172 4.56 4.76 10.71
C GLY A 172 4.38 6.06 11.49
N THR A 173 3.90 7.12 10.82
CA THR A 173 3.64 8.41 11.49
C THR A 173 2.50 8.31 12.49
N ALA A 174 1.44 7.56 12.18
CA ALA A 174 0.30 7.36 13.07
C ALA A 174 0.59 6.50 14.31
N ASN A 175 1.64 5.68 14.26
CA ASN A 175 2.00 4.74 15.33
C ASN A 175 3.37 5.07 15.97
N GLU A 176 3.75 6.34 15.89
CA GLU A 176 4.85 6.96 16.63
C GLU A 176 6.23 6.35 16.38
N PHE A 177 6.49 5.85 15.17
CA PHE A 177 7.80 5.30 14.77
C PHE A 177 8.90 6.37 14.54
N ALA A 178 8.64 7.63 14.90
CA ALA A 178 9.55 8.76 14.71
C ALA A 178 10.08 8.89 13.26
N MET A 179 9.20 8.69 12.27
CA MET A 179 9.56 8.50 10.86
C MET A 179 10.52 9.55 10.31
N LYS A 180 10.20 10.84 10.55
CA LYS A 180 11.00 11.97 10.06
C LYS A 180 12.43 12.00 10.62
N VAL A 181 12.62 11.52 11.85
CA VAL A 181 13.92 11.55 12.54
C VAL A 181 14.73 10.31 12.21
N LYS A 182 14.11 9.12 12.24
CA LYS A 182 14.81 7.84 12.04
C LYS A 182 15.03 7.49 10.57
N TYR A 183 14.14 7.92 9.66
CA TYR A 183 14.11 7.49 8.26
C TYR A 183 14.02 8.68 7.29
N PRO A 184 15.07 9.52 7.20
CA PRO A 184 15.06 10.74 6.40
C PRO A 184 14.96 10.50 4.89
N LYS A 185 15.57 9.46 4.31
CA LYS A 185 15.41 9.18 2.87
C LYS A 185 14.01 8.69 2.56
N TYR A 186 13.44 7.85 3.42
CA TYR A 186 12.05 7.43 3.27
C TYR A 186 11.11 8.64 3.37
N THR A 187 11.37 9.54 4.31
CA THR A 187 10.65 10.81 4.42
C THR A 187 10.74 11.63 3.14
N LYS A 188 11.94 11.79 2.56
CA LYS A 188 12.15 12.53 1.31
C LYS A 188 11.36 11.93 0.13
N LEU A 189 11.30 10.60 0.03
CA LEU A 189 10.48 9.91 -0.98
C LEU A 189 9.00 10.26 -0.80
N VAL A 190 8.49 10.23 0.42
CA VAL A 190 7.06 10.50 0.67
C VAL A 190 6.72 11.99 0.54
N GLU A 191 7.64 12.89 0.88
CA GLU A 191 7.49 14.33 0.57
C GLU A 191 7.41 14.57 -0.94
N ASN A 192 8.21 13.86 -1.74
CA ASN A 192 8.11 13.90 -3.20
C ASN A 192 6.75 13.40 -3.69
N LEU A 193 6.25 12.28 -3.14
CA LEU A 193 4.92 11.75 -3.45
C LEU A 193 3.80 12.72 -3.08
N ALA A 194 3.86 13.36 -1.91
CA ALA A 194 2.88 14.35 -1.48
C ALA A 194 2.82 15.58 -2.42
N GLY A 195 3.91 15.84 -3.15
CA GLY A 195 4.00 16.84 -4.21
C GLY A 195 3.33 16.46 -5.53
N MET A 196 2.91 15.20 -5.73
CA MET A 196 2.26 14.75 -6.95
C MET A 196 0.75 15.07 -6.95
N GLU A 197 0.23 15.45 -8.12
CA GLU A 197 -1.20 15.75 -8.31
C GLU A 197 -2.09 14.54 -8.02
N SER A 198 -1.74 13.37 -8.57
CA SER A 198 -2.45 12.11 -8.34
C SER A 198 -2.54 11.72 -6.87
N VAL A 199 -1.43 11.85 -6.13
CA VAL A 199 -1.41 11.56 -4.69
C VAL A 199 -2.30 12.51 -3.91
N ARG A 200 -2.28 13.81 -4.23
CA ARG A 200 -3.17 14.79 -3.58
C ARG A 200 -4.64 14.50 -3.88
N ALA A 201 -4.99 14.25 -5.15
CA ALA A 201 -6.35 13.94 -5.56
C ALA A 201 -6.89 12.71 -4.83
N VAL A 202 -6.11 11.62 -4.78
CA VAL A 202 -6.49 10.41 -4.05
C VAL A 202 -6.61 10.68 -2.54
N CYS A 203 -5.69 11.44 -1.95
CA CYS A 203 -5.75 11.76 -0.54
C CYS A 203 -6.99 12.61 -0.19
N GLU A 204 -7.37 13.53 -1.06
CA GLU A 204 -8.60 14.33 -0.93
C GLU A 204 -9.85 13.44 -1.00
N VAL A 205 -9.95 12.58 -2.02
CA VAL A 205 -11.07 11.63 -2.18
C VAL A 205 -11.18 10.68 -0.99
N GLU A 206 -10.05 10.20 -0.47
CA GLU A 206 -10.01 9.31 0.69
C GLU A 206 -10.12 10.06 2.02
N GLY A 207 -10.14 11.39 2.05
CA GLY A 207 -10.21 12.17 3.29
C GLY A 207 -9.00 11.95 4.21
N ILE A 208 -7.81 11.81 3.64
CA ILE A 208 -6.56 11.53 4.34
C ILE A 208 -5.48 12.57 4.06
N ASP A 209 -4.49 12.67 4.94
CA ASP A 209 -3.28 13.45 4.71
C ASP A 209 -2.17 12.56 4.12
N PRO A 210 -1.43 13.00 3.08
CA PRO A 210 -0.40 12.17 2.43
C PRO A 210 0.79 11.82 3.34
N MET A 211 1.09 12.65 4.35
CA MET A 211 2.21 12.46 5.28
C MET A 211 1.75 11.86 6.62
N PHE A 212 0.57 12.24 7.10
CA PHE A 212 0.07 11.90 8.42
C PHE A 212 -1.01 10.80 8.36
N GLY A 213 -0.73 9.66 8.99
CA GLY A 213 -1.58 8.46 8.88
C GLY A 213 -2.84 8.40 9.74
N ARG A 214 -3.57 9.51 9.92
CA ARG A 214 -4.91 9.42 10.50
C ARG A 214 -5.85 8.78 9.48
N ARG A 215 -6.62 7.78 9.90
CA ARG A 215 -7.72 7.24 9.10
C ARG A 215 -8.94 8.16 9.25
N PRO A 216 -9.72 8.37 8.19
CA PRO A 216 -11.00 9.07 8.30
C PRO A 216 -11.97 8.25 9.14
N GLN A 217 -12.94 8.93 9.76
CA GLN A 217 -14.11 8.26 10.33
C GLN A 217 -15.09 8.00 9.18
N LEU A 218 -15.34 6.72 8.88
CA LEU A 218 -16.26 6.24 7.85
C LEU A 218 -17.55 5.72 8.49
#